data_AF-A0A920BI91-F1
#
_entry.id   AF-A0A920BI91-F1
#
_cell.length_a   1.000
_cell.length_b   1.000
_cell.length_c   1.000
_cell.angle_alpha   90.00
_cell.angle_beta   90.00
_cell.angle_gamma   90.00
#
_symmetry.space_group_name_H-M   'P 1'
#
loop_
_entity.id
_entity.type
_entity.pdbx_description
1 polymer ?
#
loop_
_entity_poly.entity_id
_entity_poly.type
_entity_poly.pdbx_seq_one_letter_code
_entity_poly.pdbx_strand_id
1 'polypeptide(L)' 'MCAPWRSPTEINVRAGLSSQEESDRRLANMGNLHALGRPGTSAEVAEAFEYLVNANWATGNVLTIDGGLGLGVTYE' A
#
# COMPACT_ATOMS: atom_id res chain seq x y z
N MET A 1 4.83 10.21 9.70
CA MET A 1 4.73 8.73 9.56
C MET A 1 4.03 8.45 8.24
N CYS A 2 4.49 7.49 7.44
CA CYS A 2 3.80 7.06 6.21
C CYS A 2 3.02 5.78 6.51
N ALA A 3 1.74 5.72 6.13
CA ALA A 3 0.89 4.52 6.23
C ALA A 3 0.64 3.98 4.81
N PRO A 4 1.48 3.04 4.32
CA PRO A 4 1.41 2.51 2.96
C PRO A 4 0.22 1.56 2.74
N TRP A 5 -0.38 1.58 1.55
CA TRP A 5 -1.21 0.47 1.08
C TRP A 5 -0.41 -0.81 0.92
N ARG A 6 -1.15 -1.92 0.88
CA ARG A 6 -0.64 -3.23 0.51
C ARG A 6 0.03 -3.19 -0.87
N SER A 7 1.33 -3.45 -0.85
CA SER A 7 2.18 -3.66 -2.01
C SER A 7 2.97 -4.97 -1.87
N PRO A 8 3.34 -5.62 -2.98
CA PRO A 8 4.25 -6.76 -2.97
C PRO A 8 5.62 -6.37 -2.40
N THR A 9 6.01 -7.03 -1.31
CA THR A 9 7.32 -6.91 -0.66
C THR A 9 7.70 -8.25 -0.03
N GLU A 10 8.97 -8.43 0.31
CA GLU A 10 9.52 -9.67 0.90
C GLU A 10 8.81 -10.08 2.21
N ILE A 11 8.24 -9.12 2.96
CA ILE A 11 7.53 -9.41 4.20
C ILE A 11 6.32 -10.32 3.98
N ASN A 12 5.73 -10.30 2.79
CA ASN A 12 4.54 -11.09 2.49
C ASN A 12 4.84 -12.59 2.32
N VAL A 13 6.12 -12.99 2.23
CA VAL A 13 6.56 -14.39 2.04
C VAL A 13 7.56 -14.85 3.10
N ARG A 14 8.21 -13.92 3.81
CA ARG A 14 9.29 -14.22 4.77
C ARG A 14 8.91 -15.23 5.87
N ALA A 15 7.65 -15.27 6.27
CA ALA A 15 7.16 -16.23 7.27
C ALA A 15 7.01 -17.67 6.73
N GLY A 16 7.24 -17.91 5.43
CA GLY A 16 7.12 -19.22 4.80
C GLY A 16 5.68 -19.72 4.64
N LEU A 17 4.69 -18.84 4.76
CA LEU A 17 3.25 -19.19 4.73
C LEU A 17 2.69 -19.33 3.31
N SER A 18 3.40 -18.83 2.31
CA SER A 18 3.04 -18.92 0.90
C SER A 18 4.27 -18.71 0.02
N SER A 19 4.23 -19.23 -1.21
CA SER A 19 5.18 -18.86 -2.26
C SER A 19 5.03 -17.40 -2.69
N GLN A 20 6.02 -16.87 -3.42
CA GLN A 20 5.96 -15.54 -4.02
C GLN A 20 4.76 -15.39 -4.94
N GLU A 21 4.54 -16.36 -5.82
CA GLU A 21 3.46 -16.32 -6.80
C GLU A 21 2.07 -16.35 -6.14
N GLU A 22 1.88 -17.17 -5.09
CA GLU A 22 0.64 -17.19 -4.32
C GLU A 22 0.39 -15.86 -3.60
N SER A 23 1.44 -15.26 -3.04
CA SER A 23 1.36 -13.98 -2.35
C SER A 23 0.99 -12.83 -3.30
N ASP A 24 1.63 -12.78 -4.47
CA ASP A 24 1.37 -11.78 -5.51
C ASP A 24 -0.04 -11.90 -6.06
N ARG A 25 -0.48 -13.14 -6.36
CA ARG A 25 -1.84 -13.41 -6.81
C ARG A 25 -2.87 -12.99 -5.77
N ARG A 26 -2.61 -13.28 -4.49
CA ARG A 26 -3.50 -12.86 -3.40
C ARG A 26 -3.59 -11.34 -3.32
N LEU A 27 -2.48 -10.62 -3.44
CA LEU A 27 -2.45 -9.15 -3.43
C LEU A 27 -3.15 -8.54 -4.66
N ALA A 28 -2.95 -9.11 -5.85
CA ALA A 28 -3.64 -8.69 -7.06
C ALA A 28 -5.16 -8.83 -6.93
N ASN A 29 -5.63 -9.96 -6.38
CA ASN A 29 -7.05 -10.22 -6.16
C ASN A 29 -7.68 -9.30 -5.09
N MET A 30 -6.88 -8.62 -4.26
CA MET A 30 -7.37 -7.62 -3.30
C MET A 30 -7.54 -6.23 -3.92
N GLY A 31 -7.29 -6.05 -5.22
CA GLY A 31 -7.42 -4.75 -5.90
C GLY A 31 -8.79 -4.12 -5.74
N ASN A 32 -9.87 -4.92 -5.79
CA ASN A 32 -11.25 -4.47 -5.64
C ASN A 32 -11.61 -3.90 -4.25
N LEU A 33 -10.80 -4.19 -3.23
CA LEU A 33 -10.95 -3.60 -1.90
C LEU A 33 -10.50 -2.13 -1.86
N HIS A 34 -9.66 -1.72 -2.81
CA HIS A 34 -9.14 -0.37 -2.92
C HIS A 34 -10.01 0.41 -3.91
N ALA A 35 -10.31 1.67 -3.62
CA ALA A 35 -11.06 2.53 -4.55
C ALA A 35 -10.36 2.65 -5.92
N LEU A 36 -9.03 2.55 -5.95
CA LEU A 36 -8.22 2.53 -7.18
C LEU A 36 -8.27 1.20 -7.95
N GLY A 37 -8.87 0.14 -7.41
CA GLY A 37 -9.05 -1.14 -8.10
C GLY A 37 -7.80 -1.99 -8.29
N ARG A 38 -6.66 -1.61 -7.71
CA ARG A 38 -5.37 -2.32 -7.81
C ARG A 38 -4.62 -2.28 -6.48
N PRO A 39 -3.63 -3.15 -6.25
CA PRO A 39 -2.67 -2.98 -5.15
C PRO A 39 -1.64 -1.89 -5.48
N GLY A 40 -0.84 -1.59 -4.47
CA GLY A 40 0.25 -0.65 -4.56
C GLY A 40 1.58 -1.18 -5.02
N THR A 41 2.47 -0.24 -5.26
CA THR A 41 3.87 -0.47 -5.57
C THR A 41 4.77 0.15 -4.50
N SER A 42 5.99 -0.37 -4.38
CA SER A 42 7.02 0.22 -3.53
C SER A 42 7.45 1.61 -4.00
N ALA A 43 7.38 1.89 -5.30
CA ALA A 43 7.69 3.20 -5.88
C ALA A 43 6.74 4.29 -5.34
N GLU A 44 5.42 4.02 -5.32
CA GLU A 44 4.43 4.98 -4.79
C GLU A 44 4.66 5.27 -3.29
N VAL A 45 5.13 4.28 -2.53
CA VAL A 45 5.52 4.48 -1.12
C VAL A 45 6.77 5.36 -1.02
N ALA A 46 7.74 5.18 -1.90
CA ALA A 46 8.95 5.98 -1.96
C ALA A 46 8.65 7.44 -2.34
N GLU A 47 7.76 7.67 -3.30
CA GLU A 47 7.29 9.01 -3.68
C GLU A 47 6.58 9.72 -2.52
N ALA A 48 5.74 9.01 -1.76
CA ALA A 48 5.09 9.57 -0.57
C ALA A 48 6.12 9.92 0.53
N PHE A 49 7.19 9.13 0.65
CA PHE A 49 8.28 9.44 1.56
C PHE A 49 9.07 10.67 1.10
N GLU A 50 9.39 10.77 -0.19
CA GLU A 50 10.04 11.94 -0.79
C GLU A 50 9.22 13.22 -0.58
N TYR A 51 7.89 13.13 -0.75
CA TYR A 51 6.98 14.24 -0.44
C TYR A 51 7.11 14.70 1.02
N LEU A 52 7.09 13.77 1.98
CA LEU A 52 7.20 14.10 3.40
C LEU A 52 8.58 14.66 3.79
N VAL A 53 9.66 14.12 3.23
CA VAL A 53 11.03 14.60 3.48
C VAL A 53 11.20 16.06 3.07
N ASN A 54 10.51 16.47 2.00
CA ASN A 54 10.55 17.84 1.50
C ASN A 54 9.48 18.76 2.12
N ALA A 55 8.67 18.29 3.06
CA ALA A 55 7.58 19.06 3.65
C ALA A 55 8.04 19.88 4.87
N ASN A 56 8.37 21.17 4.66
CA ASN A 56 8.87 22.05 5.73
C ASN A 56 7.89 22.33 6.88
N TRP A 57 6.58 22.16 6.66
CA TRP A 57 5.53 22.54 7.61
C TRP A 57 4.62 21.37 8.02
N ALA A 58 4.98 20.14 7.64
CA ALA A 58 4.22 18.94 8.01
C ALA A 58 5.02 18.13 9.03
N THR A 59 4.55 18.08 10.28
CA THR A 59 5.12 17.23 11.34
C THR A 59 4.01 16.68 12.22
N GLY A 60 4.27 15.58 12.94
CA GLY A 60 3.29 14.93 13.84
C GLY A 60 2.11 14.25 13.13
N ASN A 61 2.09 14.22 11.80
CA ASN A 61 0.98 13.69 11.00
C ASN A 61 1.31 12.32 10.39
N VAL A 62 0.24 11.60 10.03
CA VAL A 62 0.29 10.36 9.24
C VAL A 62 -0.21 10.66 7.83
N LEU A 63 0.64 10.46 6.82
CA LEU A 63 0.21 10.47 5.44
C LEU A 63 -0.31 9.08 5.07
N THR A 64 -1.61 9.00 4.76
CA THR A 64 -2.25 7.77 4.33
C THR A 64 -2.18 7.68 2.81
N ILE A 65 -1.58 6.59 2.31
CA ILE A 65 -1.49 6.29 0.87
C ILE A 65 -2.00 4.87 0.65
N ASP A 66 -3.32 4.71 0.76
CA ASP A 66 -3.95 3.41 0.87
C ASP A 66 -4.80 3.00 -0.36
N GLY A 67 -4.67 3.71 -1.49
CA GLY A 67 -5.50 3.51 -2.68
C GLY A 67 -7.00 3.75 -2.45
N GLY A 68 -7.37 4.45 -1.37
CA GLY A 68 -8.76 4.73 -0.99
C GLY A 68 -9.43 3.62 -0.17
N LEU A 69 -8.68 2.64 0.33
CA LEU A 69 -9.21 1.55 1.17
C LEU A 69 -9.95 2.08 2.40
N GLY A 70 -9.41 3.10 3.07
CA GLY A 70 -9.98 3.74 4.25
C GLY A 70 -11.23 4.57 3.99
N LEU A 71 -11.60 4.79 2.73
CA LEU A 71 -12.86 5.46 2.37
C LEU A 71 -14.08 4.55 2.56
N GLY A 72 -13.88 3.24 2.75
CA GLY A 72 -14.97 2.27 2.92
C GLY A 72 -15.80 2.05 1.66
N VAL A 73 -15.26 2.40 0.48
CA VAL A 73 -15.90 2.17 -0.81
C VAL A 73 -15.45 0.82 -1.35
N THR A 74 -16.37 -0.14 -1.39
CA THR A 74 -16.18 -1.45 -2.04
C THR A 74 -17.12 -1.55 -3.24
N TYR A 75 -16.55 -1.89 -4.39
CA TYR A 75 -17.33 -2.18 -5.59
C TYR A 75 -17.79 -3.65 -5.55
N GLU A 76 -19.07 -3.89 -5.85
CA GLU A 76 -19.64 -5.24 -6.02
C GLU A 76 -19.16 -5.92 -7.31
#